data_AF-A0A9W9CMB8-F1
#
_entry.id   AF-A0A9W9CMB8-F1
#
_cell.length_a   1.000
_cell.length_b   1.000
_cell.length_c   1.000
_cell.angle_alpha   90.00
_cell.angle_beta   90.00
_cell.angle_gamma   90.00
#
_symmetry.space_group_name_H-M   'P 1'
#
loop_
_entity.id
_entity.type
_entity.pdbx_description
1 polymer ?
#
loop_
_entity_poly.entity_id
_entity_poly.type
_entity_poly.pdbx_seq_one_letter_code
_entity_poly.pdbx_strand_id
1 'polypeptide(L)' 'MLESAAAAFAHKGYKFYYADERLPDGKLGGRGISGQAHGEFYLHLAQGETQGPWLQTFVKGKGYIEFPVGTVVTY' A
#
# COMPACT_ATOMS: atom_id res chain seq x y z
N MET A 1 -14.57 0.47 -3.14
CA MET A 1 -14.86 1.70 -2.36
C MET A 1 -13.67 2.65 -2.33
N LEU A 2 -12.49 2.23 -1.85
CA LEU A 2 -11.30 3.10 -1.80
C LEU A 2 -10.81 3.54 -3.17
N GLU A 3 -10.78 2.64 -4.16
CA GLU A 3 -10.41 2.97 -5.54
C GLU A 3 -11.27 4.10 -6.12
N SER A 4 -12.59 3.97 -6.03
CA SER A 4 -13.54 4.99 -6.52
C SER A 4 -13.37 6.31 -5.79
N ALA A 5 -13.11 6.30 -4.48
CA ALA A 5 -12.86 7.51 -3.70
C ALA A 5 -11.53 8.19 -4.08
N ALA A 6 -10.46 7.40 -4.23
CA ALA A 6 -9.16 7.88 -4.72
C ALA A 6 -9.31 8.61 -6.06
N ALA A 7 -10.04 8.03 -7.01
CA ALA A 7 -10.30 8.65 -8.31
C ALA A 7 -11.19 9.91 -8.19
N ALA A 8 -12.31 9.81 -7.46
CA ALA A 8 -13.30 10.89 -7.40
C ALA A 8 -12.78 12.15 -6.69
N PHE A 9 -11.89 12.01 -5.71
CA PHE A 9 -11.44 13.11 -4.86
C PHE A 9 -9.99 13.53 -5.06
N ALA A 10 -9.25 12.91 -6.00
CA ALA A 10 -7.86 13.27 -6.31
C ALA A 10 -7.69 14.79 -6.58
N HIS A 11 -8.63 15.40 -7.30
CA HIS A 11 -8.63 16.84 -7.61
C HIS A 11 -8.79 17.74 -6.37
N LYS A 12 -9.27 17.20 -5.24
CA LYS A 12 -9.39 17.91 -3.96
C LYS A 12 -8.18 17.72 -3.05
N GLY A 13 -7.18 16.96 -3.48
CA GLY A 13 -6.00 16.63 -2.69
C GLY A 13 -6.24 15.60 -1.59
N TYR A 14 -7.43 14.97 -1.54
CA TYR A 14 -7.69 13.88 -0.60
C TYR A 14 -6.98 12.62 -1.05
N LYS A 15 -6.57 11.81 -0.07
CA LYS A 15 -5.89 10.55 -0.31
C LYS A 15 -6.57 9.37 0.36
N PHE A 16 -6.69 8.29 -0.39
CA PHE A 16 -7.32 7.04 0.03
C PHE A 16 -6.37 5.89 -0.27
N TYR A 17 -5.97 5.17 0.78
CA TYR A 17 -5.01 4.08 0.67
C TYR A 17 -5.43 2.88 1.51
N TYR A 18 -5.24 1.69 0.94
CA TYR A 18 -5.15 0.43 1.66
C TYR A 18 -3.69 -0.02 1.65
N ALA A 19 -3.05 -0.10 2.81
CA ALA A 19 -1.67 -0.55 2.94
C ALA A 19 -1.63 -2.04 3.25
N ASP A 20 -1.05 -2.82 2.34
CA ASP A 20 -0.96 -4.28 2.41
C ASP A 20 0.49 -4.72 2.59
N GLU A 21 0.88 -5.06 3.82
CA GLU A 21 2.25 -5.52 4.10
C GLU A 21 2.44 -6.97 3.62
N ARG A 22 3.40 -7.15 2.72
CA ARG A 22 3.81 -8.44 2.17
C ARG A 22 5.22 -8.81 2.58
N LEU A 23 5.50 -10.10 2.53
CA LEU A 23 6.86 -10.62 2.57
C LEU A 23 7.57 -10.35 1.23
N PRO A 24 8.92 -10.38 1.19
CA PRO A 24 9.67 -10.16 -0.04
C PRO A 24 9.33 -11.12 -1.19
N ASP A 25 8.75 -12.29 -0.89
CA ASP A 25 8.31 -13.29 -1.86
C ASP A 25 6.85 -13.09 -2.32
N GLY A 26 6.19 -12.03 -1.88
CA GLY A 26 4.80 -11.69 -2.24
C GLY A 26 3.73 -12.35 -1.37
N LYS A 27 4.11 -13.21 -0.42
CA LYS A 27 3.16 -13.80 0.53
C LYS A 27 2.63 -12.75 1.50
N LEU A 28 1.47 -13.04 2.09
CA LEU A 28 0.87 -12.21 3.12
C LEU A 28 1.81 -12.08 4.33
N GLY A 29 1.94 -10.87 4.88
CA GLY A 29 2.60 -10.69 6.17
C GLY A 29 1.84 -11.38 7.31
N GLY A 30 0.52 -11.54 7.17
CA GLY A 30 -0.32 -12.28 8.11
C GLY A 30 -0.23 -11.72 9.53
N ARG A 31 0.09 -12.57 10.51
CA ARG A 31 0.30 -12.15 11.91
C ARG A 31 1.65 -11.46 12.15
N GLY A 32 2.56 -11.48 11.16
CA GLY A 32 3.93 -10.96 11.26
C GLY A 32 4.10 -9.51 10.80
N ILE A 33 3.01 -8.81 10.48
CA ILE A 33 3.06 -7.40 10.06
C ILE A 33 3.66 -6.50 11.15
N SER A 34 4.23 -5.38 10.76
CA SER A 34 4.97 -4.49 11.65
C SER A 34 4.28 -3.13 11.78
N GLY A 35 3.77 -2.83 12.99
CA GLY A 35 3.11 -1.56 13.27
C GLY A 35 4.00 -0.33 12.97
N GLN A 36 5.30 -0.43 13.25
CA GLN A 36 6.26 0.62 12.88
C GLN A 36 6.37 0.79 11.37
N ALA A 37 6.47 -0.30 10.60
CA ALA A 37 6.57 -0.24 9.15
C ALA A 37 5.31 0.39 8.53
N HIS A 38 4.12 0.04 9.05
CA HIS A 38 2.87 0.69 8.67
C HIS A 38 2.86 2.19 9.00
N GLY A 39 3.33 2.59 10.19
CA GLY A 39 3.39 4.00 10.58
C GLY A 39 4.29 4.83 9.67
N GLU A 40 5.50 4.33 9.40
CA GLU A 40 6.45 4.95 8.46
C GLU A 40 5.87 5.05 7.05
N PHE A 41 5.21 3.99 6.59
CA PHE A 41 4.65 3.93 5.25
C PHE A 41 3.44 4.85 5.09
N TYR A 42 2.52 4.91 6.07
CA TYR A 42 1.41 5.87 6.05
C TYR A 42 1.89 7.32 6.14
N LEU A 43 2.94 7.60 6.90
CA LEU A 43 3.55 8.93 6.93
C LEU A 43 4.07 9.32 5.54
N HIS A 44 4.78 8.42 4.87
CA HIS A 44 5.26 8.63 3.50
C HIS A 44 4.10 8.91 2.53
N LEU A 45 3.02 8.11 2.57
CA LEU A 45 1.83 8.31 1.74
C LEU A 45 1.13 9.66 2.02
N ALA A 46 1.04 10.04 3.30
CA ALA A 46 0.44 11.30 3.71
C ALA A 46 1.25 12.51 3.22
N GLN A 47 2.58 12.40 3.19
CA GLN A 47 3.50 13.46 2.74
C GLN A 47 3.63 13.58 1.21
N GLY A 48 3.23 12.57 0.43
CA GLY A 48 3.25 12.66 -1.04
C GLY A 48 2.46 13.87 -1.57
N GLU A 49 2.75 14.37 -2.76
CA GLU A 49 2.02 15.54 -3.27
C GLU A 49 0.66 15.17 -3.87
N THR A 50 0.56 13.95 -4.42
CA THR A 50 -0.61 13.47 -5.16
C THR A 50 -1.06 12.10 -4.67
N GLN A 51 -2.29 11.74 -5.03
CA GLN A 51 -2.80 10.38 -4.85
C GLN A 51 -2.00 9.41 -5.73
N GLY A 52 -1.43 8.38 -5.11
CA GLY A 52 -0.83 7.23 -5.80
C GLY A 52 -1.84 6.09 -6.02
N PRO A 53 -1.40 4.86 -6.37
CA PRO A 53 -2.28 3.70 -6.39
C PRO A 53 -3.05 3.54 -5.07
N TRP A 54 -4.35 3.26 -5.10
CA TRP A 54 -5.12 3.11 -3.85
C TRP A 54 -4.68 1.86 -3.07
N LEU A 55 -4.31 0.79 -3.80
CA LEU A 55 -3.75 -0.44 -3.25
C LEU A 55 -2.24 -0.27 -3.13
N GLN A 56 -1.78 -0.02 -1.91
CA GLN A 56 -0.38 0.19 -1.58
C GLN A 56 0.19 -1.09 -0.99
N THR A 57 0.52 -2.04 -1.86
CA THR A 57 1.24 -3.25 -1.46
C THR A 57 2.70 -2.89 -1.19
N PHE A 58 3.19 -3.20 0.00
CA PHE A 58 4.53 -2.80 0.42
C PHE A 58 5.25 -3.91 1.17
N VAL A 59 6.58 -3.83 1.18
CA VAL A 59 7.42 -4.72 1.99
C VAL A 59 8.17 -3.86 3.00
N LYS A 60 8.18 -4.29 4.26
CA LYS A 60 8.93 -3.62 5.34
C LYS A 60 10.37 -3.34 4.90
N GLY A 61 10.78 -2.07 5.04
CA GLY A 61 12.12 -1.60 4.67
C GLY A 61 12.38 -1.47 3.16
N LYS A 62 11.40 -1.77 2.30
CA LYS A 62 11.49 -1.57 0.84
C LYS A 62 10.50 -0.53 0.30
N GLY A 63 9.38 -0.32 1.00
CA GLY A 63 8.31 0.56 0.53
C GLY A 63 7.40 -0.14 -0.48
N TYR A 64 6.76 0.64 -1.35
CA TYR A 64 5.80 0.14 -2.33
C TYR A 64 6.44 -0.85 -3.31
N ILE A 65 5.76 -1.97 -3.55
CA ILE A 65 6.14 -3.00 -4.51
C ILE A 65 4.92 -3.35 -5.35
N GLU A 66 5.03 -3.17 -6.66
CA GLU A 66 4.09 -3.73 -7.61
C GLU A 66 4.51 -5.17 -7.95
N PHE A 67 3.67 -6.14 -7.59
CA PHE A 67 3.92 -7.55 -7.91
C PHE A 67 3.37 -7.85 -9.32
N PRO A 68 4.13 -8.51 -10.20
CA PRO A 68 3.65 -8.88 -11.53
C PRO A 68 2.39 -9.75 -11.47
N VAL A 69 1.47 -9.52 -12.40
CA VAL A 69 0.32 -10.40 -12.63
C VAL A 69 0.82 -11.82 -12.89
N GLY A 70 0.31 -12.79 -12.12
CA GLY A 70 0.74 -14.20 -12.18
C GLY A 70 1.66 -14.64 -11.04
N THR A 71 2.06 -13.73 -10.14
CA THR A 71 2.68 -14.12 -8.87
C THR A 71 1.71 -15.01 -8.10
N VAL A 72 2.07 -16.27 -7.86
CA VAL A 72 1.26 -17.19 -7.06
C VAL A 72 1.33 -16.73 -5.60
N VAL A 73 0.34 -15.93 -5.22
CA VAL A 73 0.14 -15.52 -3.83
C VAL A 73 -0.54 -16.67 -3.10
N THR A 74 0.24 -17.46 -2.37
CA THR A 74 -0.30 -18.50 -1.48
C THR A 74 -0.84 -17.85 -0.20
N TYR A 75 -2.10 -18.13 0.13
CA TYR A 75 -2.78 -17.68 1.35
C TYR A 75 -2.39 -18.52 2.57
#